data_AF-A0A2V7N447-F1
#
_entry.id   AF-A0A2V7N447-F1
#
_cell.length_a   1.000
_cell.length_b   1.000
_cell.length_c   1.000
_cell.angle_alpha   90.00
_cell.angle_beta   90.00
_cell.angle_gamma   90.00
#
_symmetry.space_group_name_H-M   'P 1'
#
loop_
_entity.id
_entity.type
_entity.pdbx_description
1 polymer ?
#
loop_
_entity_poly.entity_id
_entity_poly.type
_entity_poly.pdbx_seq_one_letter_code
_entity_poly.pdbx_strand_id
1 'polypeptide(L)'
;MANWIDQGLLKGHKTPTGRRRVEADDLTAFLKAHEMSVPPELENGNGTQFVVVVDDDPGYLRAMLLTIENSDLDVEVVEATNGVDALLEIGRVRPSLIVLDYTLPDLNATQVLQRLLEPGRKVDAE
;
A
#
# COMPACT_ATOMS: atom_id res chain seq x y z
N MET A 1 4.88 10.30 -34.69
CA MET A 1 4.72 9.67 -33.36
C MET A 1 5.25 10.64 -32.32
N ALA A 2 4.54 10.87 -31.23
CA ALA A 2 4.97 11.78 -30.18
C ALA A 2 6.23 11.25 -29.46
N ASN A 3 7.21 12.13 -29.21
CA ASN A 3 8.51 11.77 -28.62
C ASN A 3 8.82 12.64 -27.40
N TRP A 4 7.96 12.55 -26.39
CA TRP A 4 7.94 13.44 -25.23
C TRP A 4 9.16 13.31 -24.30
N ILE A 5 9.77 12.13 -24.21
CA ILE A 5 10.97 11.90 -23.38
C ILE A 5 12.19 12.59 -24.00
N ASP A 6 12.41 12.45 -25.31
CA ASP A 6 13.54 13.09 -25.98
C ASP A 6 13.38 14.62 -26.06
N GLN A 7 12.13 15.11 -25.95
CA GLN A 7 11.80 16.55 -25.86
C GLN A 7 11.88 17.11 -24.43
N GLY A 8 12.14 16.26 -23.43
CA GLY A 8 12.18 16.67 -22.02
C GLY A 8 10.81 17.00 -21.40
N LEU A 9 9.71 16.71 -22.12
CA LEU A 9 8.34 16.94 -21.64
C LEU A 9 7.88 15.86 -20.67
N LEU A 10 8.38 14.63 -20.84
CA LEU A 10 8.14 13.51 -19.94
C LEU A 10 9.46 13.06 -19.32
N LYS A 11 9.51 13.01 -18.00
CA LYS A 11 10.69 12.54 -17.25
C LYS A 11 10.90 11.05 -17.51
N GLY A 12 12.00 10.71 -18.18
CA GLY A 12 12.34 9.35 -18.54
C GLY A 12 13.78 9.24 -19.05
N HIS A 13 14.18 8.03 -19.41
CA HIS A 13 15.52 7.76 -19.95
C HIS A 13 15.48 6.73 -21.09
N LYS A 14 16.55 6.69 -21.88
CA LYS A 14 16.74 5.72 -22.95
C LYS A 14 17.67 4.61 -22.48
N THR A 15 17.29 3.35 -22.69
CA THR A 15 18.15 2.20 -22.41
C THR A 15 19.23 2.08 -23.49
N PRO A 16 20.33 1.35 -23.23
CA PRO A 16 21.36 1.07 -24.25
C PRO A 16 20.80 0.38 -25.51
N THR A 17 19.70 -0.38 -25.37
CA THR A 17 18.97 -1.02 -26.48
C THR A 17 18.06 -0.08 -27.27
N GLY A 18 17.98 1.20 -26.87
CA GLY A 18 17.20 2.23 -27.53
C GLY A 18 15.73 2.33 -27.11
N ARG A 19 15.27 1.51 -26.15
CA ARG A 19 13.93 1.60 -25.57
C ARG A 19 13.85 2.80 -24.63
N ARG A 20 12.67 3.39 -24.47
CA ARG A 20 12.44 4.47 -23.51
C ARG A 20 11.75 3.92 -22.27
N ARG A 21 12.19 4.35 -21.09
CA ARG A 21 11.61 4.00 -19.80
C ARG A 21 11.29 5.26 -19.01
N VAL A 22 10.24 5.17 -18.22
CA VAL A 22 9.66 6.23 -17.41
C VAL A 22 9.04 5.56 -16.19
N GLU A 23 9.07 6.22 -15.03
CA GLU A 23 8.39 5.73 -13.83
C GLU A 23 6.87 5.81 -14.01
N ALA A 24 6.13 4.81 -13.52
CA ALA A 24 4.68 4.76 -13.73
C ALA A 24 3.95 5.99 -13.19
N ASP A 25 4.37 6.51 -12.04
CA ASP A 25 3.80 7.71 -11.45
C ASP A 25 4.04 8.96 -12.31
N ASP A 26 5.28 9.11 -12.83
CA ASP A 26 5.66 10.22 -13.71
C ASP A 26 4.86 10.17 -15.04
N LEU A 27 4.65 8.97 -15.60
CA LEU A 27 3.82 8.77 -16.78
C LEU A 27 2.35 9.09 -16.50
N THR A 28 1.81 8.61 -15.39
CA THR A 28 0.41 8.84 -14.98
C THR A 28 0.13 10.32 -14.79
N ALA A 29 1.00 11.02 -14.06
CA ALA A 29 0.89 12.47 -13.86
C ALA A 29 0.93 13.23 -15.18
N PHE A 30 1.84 12.84 -16.09
CA PHE A 30 1.94 13.45 -17.41
C PHE A 30 0.70 13.25 -18.26
N LEU A 31 0.14 12.03 -18.29
CA LEU A 31 -1.08 11.72 -19.04
C LEU A 31 -2.27 12.56 -18.54
N LYS A 32 -2.46 12.64 -17.22
CA LYS A 32 -3.50 13.47 -16.61
C LYS A 32 -3.33 14.95 -16.95
N ALA A 33 -2.10 15.47 -16.87
CA ALA A 33 -1.80 16.87 -17.17
C ALA A 33 -2.05 17.28 -18.63
N HIS A 34 -2.05 16.31 -19.55
CA HIS A 34 -2.32 16.52 -20.97
C HIS A 34 -3.73 16.06 -21.38
N GLU A 35 -4.62 15.87 -20.41
CA GLU A 35 -6.02 15.46 -20.63
C GLU A 35 -6.15 14.14 -21.41
N MET A 36 -5.17 13.25 -21.25
CA MET A 36 -5.18 11.92 -21.85
C MET A 36 -5.71 10.88 -20.86
N SER A 37 -6.37 9.85 -21.38
CA SER A 37 -6.82 8.70 -20.59
C SER A 37 -5.62 7.94 -20.01
N VAL A 38 -5.65 7.66 -18.71
CA VAL A 38 -4.67 6.81 -18.04
C VAL A 38 -5.09 5.34 -18.21
N PRO A 39 -4.23 4.48 -18.76
CA PRO A 39 -4.46 3.04 -18.76
C PRO A 39 -4.67 2.50 -17.33
N PRO A 40 -5.62 1.59 -17.09
CA PRO A 40 -5.92 1.06 -15.75
C PRO A 40 -4.70 0.48 -15.04
N GLU A 41 -3.76 -0.08 -15.80
CA GLU A 41 -2.52 -0.68 -15.28
C GLU A 41 -1.60 0.36 -14.62
N LEU A 42 -1.75 1.64 -14.97
CA LEU A 42 -1.01 2.76 -14.41
C LEU A 42 -1.79 3.47 -13.29
N GLU A 43 -3.10 3.23 -13.16
CA GLU A 43 -3.91 3.83 -12.11
C GLU A 43 -3.65 3.22 -10.73
N ASN A 44 -3.29 1.93 -10.68
CA ASN A 44 -3.13 1.18 -9.43
C ASN A 44 -1.71 1.21 -8.83
N GLY A 45 -0.76 1.89 -9.49
CA GLY A 45 0.64 1.96 -9.07
C GLY A 45 1.38 0.63 -9.27
N ASN A 46 2.64 0.66 -9.69
CA ASN A 46 3.45 -0.54 -9.96
C ASN A 46 4.00 -1.24 -8.70
N GLY A 47 3.41 -1.00 -7.52
CA GLY A 47 3.87 -1.58 -6.25
C GLY A 47 2.91 -2.64 -5.74
N THR A 48 3.44 -3.76 -5.23
CA THR A 48 2.67 -4.77 -4.48
C THR A 48 1.80 -4.07 -3.45
N GLN A 49 0.48 -4.22 -3.59
CA GLN A 49 -0.48 -3.64 -2.65
C GLN A 49 -0.56 -4.54 -1.42
N PHE A 50 -0.16 -4.02 -0.26
CA PHE A 50 -0.22 -4.75 0.99
C PHE A 50 -1.51 -4.44 1.74
N VAL A 51 -2.17 -5.50 2.23
CA VAL A 51 -3.25 -5.43 3.22
C VAL A 51 -2.72 -6.00 4.53
N VAL A 52 -2.83 -5.25 5.63
CA VAL A 52 -2.54 -5.79 6.96
C VAL A 52 -3.85 -6.22 7.61
N VAL A 53 -3.91 -7.46 8.09
CA VAL A 53 -5.04 -8.00 8.86
C VAL A 53 -4.59 -8.26 10.29
N VAL A 54 -5.31 -7.70 11.26
CA VAL A 54 -4.98 -7.76 12.68
C VAL A 54 -6.15 -8.33 13.46
N ASP A 55 -5.99 -9.53 13.98
CA ASP A 55 -7.00 -10.23 14.77
C ASP A 55 -6.30 -11.29 15.64
N ASP A 56 -6.64 -11.38 16.93
CA ASP A 56 -6.04 -12.36 17.85
C ASP A 56 -6.77 -13.72 17.83
N ASP A 57 -7.95 -13.79 17.23
CA ASP A 57 -8.68 -15.03 17.01
C ASP A 57 -8.21 -15.70 15.70
N PRO A 58 -7.57 -16.89 15.79
CA PRO A 58 -7.03 -17.57 14.61
C PRO A 58 -8.10 -18.03 13.63
N GLY A 59 -9.34 -18.22 14.09
CA GLY A 59 -10.48 -18.59 13.25
C GLY A 59 -10.93 -17.42 12.38
N TYR A 60 -11.08 -16.22 12.96
CA TYR A 60 -11.40 -15.00 12.21
C TYR A 60 -10.28 -14.62 11.25
N LEU A 61 -9.03 -14.64 11.72
CA LEU A 61 -7.86 -14.37 10.88
C LEU A 61 -7.83 -15.32 9.67
N ARG A 62 -7.99 -16.63 9.89
CA ARG A 62 -8.00 -17.62 8.80
C ARG A 62 -9.16 -17.40 7.83
N ALA A 63 -10.36 -17.08 8.33
CA ALA A 63 -11.50 -16.81 7.48
C ALA A 63 -11.28 -15.57 6.59
N MET A 64 -10.69 -14.50 7.14
CA MET A 64 -10.36 -13.28 6.41
C MET A 64 -9.33 -13.54 5.31
N LEU A 65 -8.26 -14.27 5.63
CA LEU A 65 -7.22 -14.64 4.66
C LEU A 65 -7.81 -15.44 3.51
N LEU A 66 -8.59 -16.48 3.80
CA LEU A 66 -9.26 -17.27 2.78
C LEU A 66 -10.21 -16.40 1.93
N THR A 67 -10.87 -15.41 2.52
CA THR A 67 -11.76 -14.51 1.76
C THR A 67 -10.99 -13.63 0.79
N ILE A 68 -9.83 -13.11 1.22
CA ILE A 68 -8.97 -12.28 0.37
C ILE A 68 -8.27 -13.13 -0.70
N GLU A 69 -7.71 -14.29 -0.35
CA GLU A 69 -7.05 -15.22 -1.27
C GLU A 69 -7.99 -15.71 -2.38
N ASN A 70 -9.29 -15.85 -2.10
CA ASN A 70 -10.29 -16.27 -3.09
C ASN A 70 -10.91 -15.10 -3.88
N SER A 71 -10.46 -13.86 -3.64
CA SER A 71 -10.90 -12.70 -4.41
C SER A 71 -10.02 -12.48 -5.64
N ASP A 72 -10.51 -11.72 -6.61
CA ASP A 72 -9.72 -11.30 -7.79
C ASP A 72 -8.78 -10.10 -7.48
N LEU A 73 -8.51 -9.83 -6.20
CA LEU A 73 -7.63 -8.74 -5.77
C LEU A 73 -6.16 -9.16 -5.88
N ASP A 74 -5.37 -8.35 -6.57
CA ASP A 74 -3.92 -8.51 -6.66
C ASP A 74 -3.25 -7.80 -5.47
N VAL A 75 -3.34 -8.42 -4.28
CA VAL A 75 -2.81 -7.90 -3.02
C VAL A 75 -2.03 -8.97 -2.25
N GLU A 76 -0.99 -8.55 -1.53
CA GLU A 76 -0.32 -9.39 -0.54
C GLU A 76 -0.87 -9.10 0.85
N VAL A 77 -1.18 -10.15 1.61
CA VAL A 77 -1.69 -10.01 2.98
C VAL A 77 -0.58 -10.22 3.99
N VAL A 78 -0.52 -9.35 4.99
CA VAL A 78 0.35 -9.46 6.16
C VAL A 78 -0.52 -9.59 7.40
N GLU A 79 -0.22 -10.58 8.22
CA GLU A 79 -0.99 -10.92 9.42
C GLU A 79 -0.30 -10.40 10.67
N ALA A 80 -1.10 -9.96 11.65
CA ALA A 80 -0.65 -9.72 13.01
C ALA A 80 -1.73 -10.17 14.01
N THR A 81 -1.32 -10.65 15.19
CA THR A 81 -2.23 -11.15 16.23
C THR A 81 -2.24 -10.29 17.49
N ASN A 82 -1.52 -9.18 17.47
CA ASN A 82 -1.46 -8.21 18.55
C ASN A 82 -1.14 -6.81 17.99
N GLY A 83 -1.40 -5.78 18.77
CA GLY A 83 -1.29 -4.40 18.35
C GLY A 83 0.16 -3.94 18.15
N VAL A 84 1.12 -4.45 18.93
CA VAL A 84 2.55 -4.13 18.76
C VAL A 84 3.06 -4.65 17.42
N ASP A 85 2.83 -5.93 17.11
CA ASP A 85 3.23 -6.53 15.84
C ASP A 85 2.52 -5.85 14.67
N ALA A 86 1.22 -5.53 14.82
CA ALA A 86 0.49 -4.77 13.82
C ALA A 86 1.17 -3.44 13.49
N LEU A 87 1.57 -2.65 14.50
CA LEU A 87 2.24 -1.38 14.29
C LEU A 87 3.60 -1.53 13.59
N LEU A 88 4.36 -2.58 13.94
CA LEU A 88 5.63 -2.90 13.29
C LEU A 88 5.41 -3.23 11.81
N GLU A 89 4.46 -4.10 11.52
CA GLU A 89 4.13 -4.53 10.16
C GLU A 89 3.59 -3.38 9.30
N ILE A 90 2.67 -2.58 9.85
CA ILE A 90 2.15 -1.37 9.19
C ILE A 90 3.28 -0.40 8.84
N GLY A 91 4.21 -0.17 9.76
CA GLY A 91 5.39 0.68 9.51
C GLY A 91 6.34 0.11 8.46
N ARG A 92 6.48 -1.23 8.42
CA ARG A 92 7.37 -1.96 7.51
C ARG A 92 6.86 -1.97 6.07
N VAL A 93 5.60 -2.35 5.86
CA VAL A 93 5.05 -2.57 4.51
C VAL A 93 4.28 -1.37 3.96
N ARG A 94 3.91 -0.40 4.82
CA ARG A 94 3.11 0.77 4.45
C ARG A 94 1.86 0.36 3.64
N PRO A 95 0.97 -0.42 4.25
CA PRO A 95 -0.17 -1.01 3.56
C PRO A 95 -1.13 0.06 3.03
N SER A 96 -1.84 -0.26 1.96
CA SER A 96 -2.93 0.58 1.45
C SER A 96 -4.25 0.35 2.19
N LEU A 97 -4.38 -0.77 2.91
CA LEU A 97 -5.53 -1.11 3.75
C LEU A 97 -5.10 -1.82 5.03
N ILE A 98 -5.74 -1.47 6.15
CA ILE A 98 -5.58 -2.16 7.44
C ILE A 98 -6.97 -2.62 7.87
N VAL A 99 -7.10 -3.91 8.16
CA VAL A 99 -8.26 -4.50 8.83
C VAL A 99 -7.84 -4.79 10.27
N LEU A 100 -8.50 -4.17 11.24
CA LEU A 100 -8.06 -4.14 12.63
C LEU A 100 -9.22 -4.52 13.56
N ASP A 101 -9.06 -5.61 14.32
CA ASP A 101 -9.97 -5.93 15.41
C ASP A 101 -9.90 -4.88 16.53
N TYR A 102 -11.03 -4.68 17.21
CA TYR A 102 -11.16 -3.69 18.26
C TYR A 102 -10.39 -4.05 19.53
N THR A 103 -10.37 -5.33 19.92
CA THR A 103 -9.89 -5.82 21.21
C THR A 103 -8.75 -6.81 21.02
N LEU A 104 -7.51 -6.31 20.96
CA LEU A 104 -6.33 -7.18 20.92
C LEU A 104 -5.80 -7.42 22.34
N PRO A 105 -4.97 -8.46 22.56
CA PRO A 105 -4.48 -8.84 23.88
C PRO A 105 -3.59 -7.79 24.57
N ASP A 106 -2.96 -6.89 23.81
CA ASP A 106 -1.99 -5.91 24.31
C ASP A 106 -2.45 -4.45 24.13
N LEU A 107 -3.19 -4.14 23.06
CA LEU A 107 -3.66 -2.80 22.71
C LEU A 107 -5.08 -2.84 22.14
N ASN A 108 -5.88 -1.81 22.39
CA ASN A 108 -7.15 -1.65 21.67
C ASN A 108 -6.95 -0.92 20.33
N ALA A 109 -7.92 -1.03 19.41
CA ALA A 109 -7.83 -0.38 18.10
C ALA A 109 -7.60 1.14 18.19
N THR A 110 -8.18 1.80 19.20
CA THR A 110 -8.01 3.25 19.38
C THR A 110 -6.56 3.63 19.69
N GLN A 111 -5.87 2.82 20.50
CA GLN A 111 -4.46 2.98 20.84
C GLN A 111 -3.53 2.72 19.65
N VAL A 112 -3.90 1.79 18.76
CA VAL A 112 -3.18 1.55 17.49
C VAL A 112 -3.37 2.74 16.55
N LEU A 113 -4.62 3.19 16.34
CA LEU A 113 -4.94 4.34 15.49
C LEU A 113 -4.24 5.62 15.95
N GLN A 114 -4.22 5.91 17.26
CA GLN A 114 -3.51 7.05 17.81
C GLN A 114 -2.01 7.03 17.47
N ARG A 115 -1.36 5.87 17.55
CA ARG A 115 0.07 5.72 17.22
C ARG A 115 0.36 5.88 15.72
N LEU A 116 -0.58 5.50 14.86
CA LEU A 116 -0.46 5.69 13.41
C LEU A 116 -0.66 7.16 13.00
N LEU A 117 -1.60 7.86 13.65
CA LEU A 117 -1.95 9.25 13.33
C LEU A 117 -0.98 10.26 13.96
N GLU A 118 -0.36 9.93 15.09
CA GLU A 118 0.65 10.76 15.76
C GLU A 118 2.00 10.03 15.90
N PRO A 119 2.76 9.84 14.80
CA PRO A 119 4.06 9.18 14.87
C PRO A 119 5.00 9.98 15.78
N GLY A 120 5.39 9.39 16.93
CA GLY A 120 6.35 9.99 17.86
C GLY A 120 5.81 10.41 19.23
N ARG A 121 4.51 10.22 19.51
CA ARG A 121 3.95 10.46 20.85
C ARG A 121 4.30 9.32 21.81
N LYS A 122 5.01 9.63 22.90
CA LYS A 122 5.19 8.70 24.03
C LYS A 122 3.85 8.52 24.73
N VAL A 123 3.49 7.28 25.02
CA VAL A 123 2.23 6.94 25.71
C VAL A 123 2.56 6.71 27.18
N ASP A 124 1.92 7.48 28.05
CA ASP A 124 1.93 7.25 29.49
C ASP A 124 1.11 5.98 29.76
N ALA A 125 1.69 5.04 30.49
CA ALA A 125 1.00 3.84 30.94
C ALA A 125 0.07 4.22 32.09
N GLU A 126 -1.24 4.07 31.90
CA GLU A 126 -2.21 3.97 33.00
C GLU A 126 -2.29 2.54 33.51
#